data_AF-A0A975PH62-F1
#
_entry.id   AF-A0A975PH62-F1
#
_cell.length_a   1.000
_cell.length_b   1.000
_cell.length_c   1.000
_cell.angle_alpha   90.00
_cell.angle_beta   90.00
_cell.angle_gamma   90.00
#
_symmetry.space_group_name_H-M   'P 1'
#
loop_
_entity.id
_entity.type
_entity.pdbx_description
1 polymer ?
#
loop_
_entity_poly.entity_id
_entity_poly.type
_entity_poly.pdbx_seq_one_letter_code
_entity_poly.pdbx_strand_id
1 'polypeptide(L)'
;MKPLDPAEWPRLVLPGSRVFLAGGASVPFALVGSMLARADQLKDIELVHIHGLGETPWIEPRYENVLRTNSFFLTPALREAVERGQADYTPCALSEVAWLFQNGQMPLDVALIQVTPPDENGMCSLGVSVDVVKAAVRSARTVIAQINPKMPRTGGDTLIPISRIDRFLESSAPLPEAVRETLDPRHEKLGHYAAQLIEDGSTIQVGLGNSPEAVARALVKHQHLGIHSGMFNDALMELVRCGAADHSRKNYKPGKIIASHVLGSRRLYKFVDGNPDVELHPSDWVNDPHRIARNDHMVAVNGAREIDLTGQVVRDSSGHRFYGGIGALQDFIRGAGRSKGGRPIIVLTSTSDDDGRSRIVTGLEPGSGVCTSRGDVHHVVTEYGVASIYGCSIRERVARLVEIAHPDHRESLLAGAQQRGWLPKYYTRPATSSGVERGWIQFPAGRFYYRPLHPSDMRGLQRFFYSHDEETIRLRYGYHRDRMTGESAYKLAAVDQSRDVALGLFTRDGSQEELRAIGRYYLDDDGTSAEAAFVVHESTRRNGMAGFLLGELAVVAKRRGIETLWASVLPTNHAMAGLFLSAGAKETSHPGEEDRIFRMKVERLAKDRKAYLERKHIHRIDR
;
A
#
# COMPACT_ATOMS: atom_id res chain seq x y z
N MET A 1 -35.49 22.24 -17.87
CA MET A 1 -35.60 20.81 -18.18
C MET A 1 -36.74 20.54 -19.18
N LYS A 2 -36.42 20.11 -20.40
CA LYS A 2 -37.40 19.66 -21.44
C LYS A 2 -37.09 18.21 -21.86
N PRO A 3 -38.08 17.38 -22.22
CA PRO A 3 -37.80 16.05 -22.75
C PRO A 3 -36.87 16.13 -23.98
N LEU A 4 -35.93 15.19 -24.10
CA LEU A 4 -35.06 15.05 -25.25
C LEU A 4 -35.85 14.42 -26.40
N ASP A 5 -36.01 15.16 -27.49
CA ASP A 5 -36.37 14.57 -28.78
C ASP A 5 -35.08 14.09 -29.48
N PRO A 6 -34.94 12.79 -29.80
CA PRO A 6 -33.77 12.27 -30.50
C PRO A 6 -33.50 12.95 -31.86
N ALA A 7 -34.46 13.63 -32.47
CA ALA A 7 -34.21 14.43 -33.68
C ALA A 7 -33.42 15.72 -33.41
N GLU A 8 -33.31 16.17 -32.15
CA GLU A 8 -32.58 17.38 -31.77
C GLU A 8 -31.06 17.17 -31.63
N TRP A 9 -30.55 15.93 -31.67
CA TRP A 9 -29.12 15.65 -31.44
C TRP A 9 -28.17 16.52 -32.28
N PRO A 10 -28.35 16.73 -33.60
CA PRO A 10 -27.46 17.59 -34.40
C PRO A 10 -27.51 19.08 -34.05
N ARG A 11 -28.56 19.52 -33.32
CA ARG A 11 -28.68 20.90 -32.82
C ARG A 11 -28.09 21.06 -31.42
N LEU A 12 -28.12 19.99 -30.62
CA LEU A 12 -27.58 19.97 -29.26
C LEU A 12 -26.07 19.71 -29.24
N VAL A 13 -25.59 18.87 -30.16
CA VAL A 13 -24.19 18.51 -30.35
C VAL A 13 -23.77 19.04 -31.73
N LEU A 14 -23.19 20.24 -31.73
CA LEU A 14 -22.73 20.91 -32.95
C LEU A 14 -21.45 20.25 -33.50
N PRO A 15 -21.13 20.39 -34.79
CA PRO A 15 -19.88 19.91 -35.35
C PRO A 15 -18.66 20.41 -34.55
N GLY A 16 -17.71 19.52 -34.24
CA GLY A 16 -16.53 19.86 -33.45
C GLY A 16 -16.76 19.95 -31.93
N SER A 17 -17.97 19.63 -31.44
CA SER A 17 -18.26 19.73 -30.00
C SER A 17 -17.43 18.77 -29.16
N ARG A 18 -17.04 19.23 -27.96
CA ARG A 18 -16.54 18.36 -26.90
C ARG A 18 -17.68 17.94 -25.98
N VAL A 19 -17.96 16.64 -25.94
CA VAL A 19 -19.04 16.04 -25.15
C VAL A 19 -18.44 15.25 -23.99
N PHE A 20 -18.74 15.67 -22.76
CA PHE A 20 -18.39 14.92 -21.57
C PHE A 20 -19.39 13.78 -21.31
N LEU A 21 -18.89 12.58 -21.02
CA LEU A 21 -19.70 11.44 -20.56
C LEU A 21 -19.40 11.16 -19.08
N ALA A 22 -20.45 11.13 -18.25
CA ALA A 22 -20.31 10.71 -16.87
C ALA A 22 -19.74 9.29 -16.77
N GLY A 23 -18.80 9.09 -15.84
CA GLY A 23 -18.06 7.84 -15.67
C GLY A 23 -18.58 6.95 -14.54
N GLY A 24 -17.73 6.04 -14.09
CA GLY A 24 -17.99 5.10 -13.00
C GLY A 24 -19.23 4.26 -13.25
N ALA A 25 -20.06 4.12 -12.22
CA ALA A 25 -21.35 3.45 -12.31
C ALA A 25 -22.48 4.36 -12.82
N SER A 26 -22.17 5.62 -13.17
CA SER A 26 -23.15 6.61 -13.62
C SER A 26 -23.23 6.79 -15.13
N VAL A 27 -22.52 5.97 -15.91
CA VAL A 27 -22.53 6.04 -17.39
C VAL A 27 -23.97 6.04 -17.91
N PRO A 28 -24.42 7.10 -18.62
CA PRO A 28 -25.81 7.24 -19.02
C PRO A 28 -26.08 6.46 -20.32
N PHE A 29 -26.10 5.13 -20.24
CA PHE A 29 -26.16 4.23 -21.40
C PHE A 29 -27.33 4.48 -22.35
N ALA A 30 -28.52 4.77 -21.84
CA ALA A 30 -29.68 5.02 -22.69
C ALA A 30 -29.54 6.35 -23.45
N LEU A 31 -28.96 7.36 -22.80
CA LEU A 31 -28.69 8.65 -23.42
C LEU A 31 -27.58 8.55 -24.48
N VAL A 32 -26.50 7.84 -24.17
CA VAL A 32 -25.41 7.57 -25.13
C VAL A 32 -25.95 6.77 -26.31
N GLY A 33 -26.75 5.73 -26.08
CA GLY A 33 -27.39 4.95 -27.15
C GLY A 33 -28.29 5.81 -28.05
N SER A 34 -29.04 6.75 -27.46
CA SER A 34 -29.86 7.72 -28.22
C SER A 34 -29.00 8.61 -29.13
N MET A 35 -27.85 9.10 -28.64
CA MET A 35 -26.91 9.90 -29.43
C MET A 35 -26.28 9.09 -30.56
N LEU A 36 -25.82 7.87 -30.26
CA LEU A 36 -25.17 6.99 -31.24
C LEU A 36 -26.11 6.56 -32.37
N ALA A 37 -27.43 6.48 -32.11
CA ALA A 37 -28.46 6.22 -33.12
C ALA A 37 -28.66 7.39 -34.12
N ARG A 38 -27.95 8.51 -33.92
CA ARG A 38 -27.88 9.69 -34.80
C ARG A 38 -26.45 10.05 -35.19
N ALA A 39 -25.49 9.15 -35.00
CA ALA A 39 -24.08 9.42 -35.27
C ALA A 39 -23.83 9.82 -36.73
N ASP A 40 -24.62 9.32 -37.69
CA ASP A 40 -24.59 9.69 -39.11
C ASP A 40 -24.85 11.19 -39.38
N GLN A 41 -25.44 11.89 -38.41
CA GLN A 41 -25.76 13.31 -38.49
C GLN A 41 -24.81 14.18 -37.65
N LEU A 42 -23.89 13.57 -36.91
CA LEU A 42 -22.87 14.25 -36.12
C LEU A 42 -21.56 14.35 -36.92
N LYS A 43 -20.69 15.29 -36.55
CA LYS A 43 -19.43 15.56 -37.27
C LYS A 43 -18.32 15.94 -36.29
N ASP A 44 -17.22 15.20 -36.32
CA ASP A 44 -15.97 15.52 -35.61
C ASP A 44 -16.17 15.76 -34.10
N ILE A 45 -16.88 14.86 -33.41
CA ILE A 45 -17.21 15.01 -32.00
C ILE A 45 -16.12 14.39 -31.12
N GLU A 46 -15.62 15.14 -30.15
CA GLU A 46 -14.71 14.61 -29.13
C GLU A 46 -15.52 14.13 -27.91
N LEU A 47 -15.38 12.86 -27.55
CA LEU A 47 -15.96 12.29 -26.33
C LEU A 47 -14.91 12.27 -25.22
N VAL A 48 -15.17 13.03 -24.14
CA VAL A 48 -14.27 13.11 -22.99
C VAL A 48 -14.88 12.40 -21.78
N HIS A 49 -14.13 11.48 -21.18
CA HIS A 49 -14.60 10.77 -19.98
C HIS A 49 -13.46 10.19 -19.15
N ILE A 50 -13.81 9.73 -17.95
CA ILE A 50 -12.91 8.93 -17.08
C ILE A 50 -13.22 7.44 -17.24
N HIS A 51 -12.75 6.61 -16.31
CA HIS A 51 -13.12 5.19 -16.18
C HIS A 51 -14.64 5.03 -16.13
N GLY A 52 -15.22 4.22 -17.01
CA GLY A 52 -16.63 3.83 -17.02
C GLY A 52 -16.80 2.34 -16.73
N LEU A 53 -17.88 1.96 -16.04
CA LEU A 53 -18.31 0.57 -15.92
C LEU A 53 -19.30 0.21 -17.02
N GLY A 54 -19.10 -0.96 -17.63
CA GLY A 54 -19.93 -1.48 -18.72
C GLY A 54 -19.28 -1.35 -20.09
N GLU A 55 -20.07 -1.57 -21.13
CA GLU A 55 -19.59 -1.54 -22.51
C GLU A 55 -19.25 -0.12 -22.98
N THR A 56 -18.42 0.01 -24.01
CA THR A 56 -18.01 1.30 -24.58
C THR A 56 -18.37 1.38 -26.07
N PRO A 57 -19.67 1.27 -26.44
CA PRO A 57 -20.08 1.12 -27.85
C PRO A 57 -19.65 2.30 -28.75
N TRP A 58 -19.35 3.47 -28.17
CA TRP A 58 -18.89 4.64 -28.90
C TRP A 58 -17.47 4.52 -29.48
N ILE A 59 -16.71 3.47 -29.14
CA ILE A 59 -15.38 3.21 -29.74
C ILE A 59 -15.42 2.16 -30.85
N GLU A 60 -16.61 1.69 -31.24
CA GLU A 60 -16.74 0.74 -32.34
C GLU A 60 -16.27 1.34 -33.67
N PRO A 61 -15.63 0.56 -34.56
CA PRO A 61 -15.01 1.08 -35.79
C PRO A 61 -15.93 1.90 -36.70
N ARG A 62 -17.24 1.60 -36.70
CA ARG A 62 -18.24 2.34 -37.48
C ARG A 62 -18.36 3.82 -37.10
N TYR A 63 -17.87 4.21 -35.91
CA TYR A 63 -17.94 5.57 -35.42
C TYR A 63 -16.63 6.36 -35.58
N GLU A 64 -15.54 5.76 -36.05
CA GLU A 64 -14.20 6.38 -36.10
C GLU A 64 -14.14 7.69 -36.90
N ASN A 65 -14.96 7.82 -37.95
CA ASN A 65 -15.03 9.03 -38.78
C ASN A 65 -15.92 10.15 -38.20
N VAL A 66 -16.53 9.91 -37.04
CA VAL A 66 -17.49 10.82 -36.41
C VAL A 66 -17.09 11.15 -34.98
N LEU A 67 -16.59 10.17 -34.24
CA LEU A 67 -16.30 10.26 -32.81
C LEU A 67 -14.81 10.02 -32.57
N ARG A 68 -14.17 10.93 -31.83
CA ARG A 68 -12.84 10.74 -31.26
C ARG A 68 -12.96 10.63 -29.75
N THR A 69 -12.57 9.50 -29.17
CA THR A 69 -12.62 9.30 -27.73
C THR A 69 -11.31 9.75 -27.08
N ASN A 70 -11.40 10.54 -26.01
CA ASN A 70 -10.28 11.00 -25.19
C ASN A 70 -10.58 10.72 -23.71
N SER A 71 -9.75 9.90 -23.08
CA SER A 71 -10.00 9.47 -21.70
C SER A 71 -8.89 9.86 -20.72
N PHE A 72 -9.28 10.19 -19.49
CA PHE A 72 -8.36 10.38 -18.36
C PHE A 72 -7.97 9.06 -17.67
N PHE A 73 -8.67 7.95 -17.97
CA PHE A 73 -8.39 6.65 -17.38
C PHE A 73 -8.91 5.51 -18.27
N LEU A 74 -8.00 4.68 -18.76
CA LEU A 74 -8.31 3.64 -19.73
C LEU A 74 -8.90 2.37 -19.08
N THR A 75 -9.96 1.85 -19.68
CA THR A 75 -10.44 0.47 -19.51
C THR A 75 -9.69 -0.47 -20.48
N PRO A 76 -9.79 -1.81 -20.36
CA PRO A 76 -9.15 -2.72 -21.30
C PRO A 76 -9.50 -2.44 -22.77
N ALA A 77 -10.77 -2.19 -23.10
CA ALA A 77 -11.19 -1.88 -24.46
C ALA A 77 -10.62 -0.55 -24.98
N LEU A 78 -10.58 0.48 -24.12
CA LEU A 78 -10.00 1.78 -24.49
C LEU A 78 -8.50 1.72 -24.66
N ARG A 79 -7.81 0.90 -23.86
CA ARG A 79 -6.37 0.63 -24.05
C ARG A 79 -6.09 0.12 -25.46
N GLU A 80 -6.83 -0.89 -25.90
CA GLU A 80 -6.66 -1.44 -27.24
C GLU A 80 -6.98 -0.41 -28.33
N ALA A 81 -7.98 0.44 -28.12
CA ALA A 81 -8.30 1.52 -29.04
C ALA A 81 -7.17 2.57 -29.10
N VAL A 82 -6.55 2.94 -27.97
CA VAL A 82 -5.38 3.84 -27.94
C VAL A 82 -4.20 3.21 -28.69
N GLU A 83 -3.93 1.91 -28.49
CA GLU A 83 -2.86 1.19 -29.19
C GLU A 83 -3.05 1.16 -30.71
N ARG A 84 -4.29 1.17 -31.18
CA ARG A 84 -4.65 1.26 -32.61
C ARG A 84 -4.71 2.69 -33.14
N GLY A 85 -4.51 3.71 -32.30
CA GLY A 85 -4.65 5.13 -32.68
C GLY A 85 -6.09 5.62 -32.84
N GLN A 86 -7.08 4.86 -32.33
CA GLN A 86 -8.52 5.16 -32.42
C GLN A 86 -9.05 5.95 -31.20
N ALA A 87 -8.35 5.87 -30.07
CA ALA A 87 -8.63 6.60 -28.82
C ALA A 87 -7.43 7.44 -28.37
N ASP A 88 -7.65 8.44 -27.53
CA ASP A 88 -6.64 9.30 -26.90
C ASP A 88 -6.61 9.06 -25.38
N TYR A 89 -5.43 9.24 -24.80
CA TYR A 89 -5.23 9.27 -23.35
C TYR A 89 -4.69 10.62 -22.93
N THR A 90 -5.43 11.35 -22.09
CA THR A 90 -4.97 12.60 -21.47
C THR A 90 -4.49 12.31 -20.04
N PRO A 91 -3.18 12.35 -19.76
CA PRO A 91 -2.68 12.15 -18.40
C PRO A 91 -3.03 13.36 -17.51
N CYS A 92 -3.78 13.12 -16.44
CA CYS A 92 -4.12 14.15 -15.46
C CYS A 92 -4.37 13.52 -14.08
N ALA A 93 -3.93 14.20 -13.01
CA ALA A 93 -4.30 13.83 -11.65
C ALA A 93 -5.80 14.07 -11.45
N LEU A 94 -6.47 13.21 -10.69
CA LEU A 94 -7.93 13.28 -10.58
C LEU A 94 -8.41 14.57 -9.90
N SER A 95 -7.62 15.12 -8.99
CA SER A 95 -7.83 16.45 -8.39
C SER A 95 -7.82 17.61 -9.41
N GLU A 96 -7.14 17.45 -10.54
CA GLU A 96 -6.89 18.50 -11.54
C GLU A 96 -7.86 18.46 -12.74
N VAL A 97 -8.52 17.33 -12.98
CA VAL A 97 -9.47 17.20 -14.11
C VAL A 97 -10.60 18.22 -14.02
N ALA A 98 -11.10 18.49 -12.81
CA ALA A 98 -12.12 19.51 -12.60
C ALA A 98 -11.64 20.91 -13.02
N TRP A 99 -10.37 21.23 -12.77
CA TRP A 99 -9.77 22.51 -13.15
C TRP A 99 -9.59 22.65 -14.66
N LEU A 100 -9.27 21.57 -15.37
CA LEU A 100 -9.22 21.59 -16.85
C LEU A 100 -10.55 22.05 -17.46
N PHE A 101 -11.67 21.65 -16.87
CA PHE A 101 -12.99 22.07 -17.31
C PHE A 101 -13.31 23.51 -16.89
N GLN A 102 -13.10 23.83 -15.62
CA GLN A 102 -13.50 25.12 -15.02
C GLN A 102 -12.65 26.30 -15.53
N ASN A 103 -11.36 26.08 -15.78
CA ASN A 103 -10.44 27.13 -16.24
C ASN A 103 -10.35 27.19 -17.78
N GLY A 104 -11.07 26.33 -18.50
CA GLY A 104 -11.21 26.40 -19.95
C GLY A 104 -10.02 25.88 -20.76
N GLN A 105 -9.09 25.12 -20.18
CA GLN A 105 -8.10 24.36 -20.95
C GLN A 105 -8.75 23.22 -21.75
N MET A 106 -9.84 22.66 -21.22
CA MET A 106 -10.67 21.67 -21.88
C MET A 106 -12.15 22.09 -21.77
N PRO A 107 -12.57 23.11 -22.54
CA PRO A 107 -13.95 23.60 -22.49
C PRO A 107 -14.91 22.51 -22.96
N LEU A 108 -16.04 22.38 -22.27
CA LEU A 108 -17.07 21.38 -22.56
C LEU A 108 -18.28 22.05 -23.22
N ASP A 109 -18.74 21.52 -24.34
CA ASP A 109 -19.95 22.01 -25.00
C ASP A 109 -21.19 21.32 -24.43
N VAL A 110 -21.11 20.00 -24.27
CA VAL A 110 -22.23 19.18 -23.78
C VAL A 110 -21.76 18.26 -22.66
N ALA A 111 -22.55 18.11 -21.60
CA ALA A 111 -22.36 17.08 -20.59
C ALA A 111 -23.54 16.10 -20.58
N LEU A 112 -23.25 14.82 -20.82
CA LEU A 112 -24.21 13.72 -20.70
C LEU A 112 -24.03 13.09 -19.31
N ILE A 113 -25.06 13.22 -18.47
CA ILE A 113 -25.02 12.78 -17.07
C ILE A 113 -26.17 11.82 -16.75
N GLN A 114 -26.09 11.13 -15.63
CA GLN A 114 -27.19 10.35 -15.07
C GLN A 114 -27.52 10.84 -13.67
N VAL A 115 -28.81 10.96 -13.35
CA VAL A 115 -29.30 11.53 -12.09
C VAL A 115 -30.53 10.80 -11.57
N THR A 116 -30.84 11.01 -10.30
CA THR A 116 -32.14 10.62 -9.72
C THR A 116 -33.29 11.45 -10.31
N PRO A 117 -34.55 11.00 -10.18
CA PRO A 117 -35.70 11.89 -10.31
C PRO A 117 -35.58 13.11 -9.39
N PRO A 118 -36.13 14.26 -9.78
CA PRO A 118 -36.17 15.43 -8.90
C PRO A 118 -36.99 15.15 -7.64
N ASP A 119 -36.59 15.72 -6.52
CA ASP A 119 -37.39 15.73 -5.30
C ASP A 119 -38.42 16.86 -5.31
N GLU A 120 -39.15 17.01 -4.21
CA GLU A 120 -40.17 18.04 -3.98
C GLU A 120 -39.63 19.48 -4.12
N ASN A 121 -38.32 19.69 -3.95
CA ASN A 121 -37.66 20.98 -4.09
C ASN A 121 -37.10 21.20 -5.51
N GLY A 122 -37.35 20.29 -6.44
CA GLY A 122 -36.81 20.35 -7.80
C GLY A 122 -35.31 20.06 -7.86
N MET A 123 -34.78 19.25 -6.94
CA MET A 123 -33.38 18.86 -6.91
C MET A 123 -33.19 17.40 -7.33
N CYS A 124 -32.33 17.19 -8.33
CA CYS A 124 -31.82 15.87 -8.68
C CYS A 124 -30.50 15.60 -7.96
N SER A 125 -30.17 14.34 -7.68
CA SER A 125 -28.86 13.93 -7.19
C SER A 125 -28.04 13.28 -8.31
N LEU A 126 -26.74 13.58 -8.35
CA LEU A 126 -25.75 12.88 -9.20
C LEU A 126 -25.52 11.42 -8.75
N GLY A 127 -26.04 11.04 -7.59
CA GLY A 127 -26.00 9.68 -7.06
C GLY A 127 -24.60 9.16 -6.84
N VAL A 128 -24.20 8.11 -7.55
CA VAL A 128 -22.94 7.39 -7.29
C VAL A 128 -21.68 8.09 -7.81
N SER A 129 -21.81 9.13 -8.63
CA SER A 129 -20.65 9.81 -9.24
C SER A 129 -20.78 11.33 -9.16
N VAL A 130 -20.10 11.93 -8.17
CA VAL A 130 -19.93 13.38 -8.08
C VAL A 130 -18.63 13.79 -8.77
N ASP A 131 -17.52 13.15 -8.37
CA ASP A 131 -16.21 13.13 -9.02
C ASP A 131 -15.89 14.36 -9.89
N VAL A 132 -15.70 14.18 -11.19
CA VAL A 132 -15.52 15.24 -12.17
C VAL A 132 -16.85 15.61 -12.83
N VAL A 133 -17.90 14.80 -12.66
CA VAL A 133 -19.26 15.06 -13.19
C VAL A 133 -19.79 16.39 -12.68
N LYS A 134 -19.60 16.73 -11.40
CA LYS A 134 -20.05 18.02 -10.86
C LYS A 134 -19.37 19.21 -11.56
N ALA A 135 -18.07 19.10 -11.82
CA ALA A 135 -17.32 20.12 -12.56
C ALA A 135 -17.78 20.21 -14.01
N ALA A 136 -18.06 19.07 -14.65
CA ALA A 136 -18.61 19.04 -16.01
C ALA A 136 -19.99 19.69 -16.09
N VAL A 137 -20.88 19.41 -15.13
CA VAL A 137 -22.19 20.07 -15.02
C VAL A 137 -22.04 21.56 -14.80
N ARG A 138 -21.05 22.02 -14.02
CA ARG A 138 -20.82 23.47 -13.84
C ARG A 138 -20.26 24.15 -15.09
N SER A 139 -19.46 23.45 -15.88
CA SER A 139 -18.67 24.04 -16.98
C SER A 139 -19.30 23.89 -18.36
N ALA A 140 -20.09 22.85 -18.61
CA ALA A 140 -20.67 22.58 -19.92
C ALA A 140 -21.73 23.61 -20.32
N ARG A 141 -21.79 23.98 -21.60
CA ARG A 141 -22.83 24.91 -22.09
C ARG A 141 -24.23 24.27 -22.02
N THR A 142 -24.33 23.01 -22.41
CA THR A 142 -25.57 22.23 -22.42
C THR A 142 -25.43 21.01 -21.51
N VAL A 143 -26.38 20.78 -20.62
CA VAL A 143 -26.44 19.58 -19.77
C VAL A 143 -27.66 18.74 -20.15
N ILE A 144 -27.41 17.49 -20.52
CA ILE A 144 -28.44 16.52 -20.89
C ILE A 144 -28.39 15.36 -19.90
N ALA A 145 -29.51 15.08 -19.24
CA ALA A 145 -29.56 14.12 -18.15
C ALA A 145 -30.38 12.87 -18.49
N GLN A 146 -29.85 11.70 -18.20
CA GLN A 146 -30.63 10.47 -18.04
C GLN A 146 -31.20 10.44 -16.62
N ILE A 147 -32.53 10.52 -16.49
CA ILE A 147 -33.22 10.39 -15.20
C ILE A 147 -33.49 8.90 -14.95
N ASN A 148 -32.88 8.37 -13.89
CA ASN A 148 -32.98 6.97 -13.52
C ASN A 148 -33.50 6.82 -12.08
N PRO A 149 -34.73 6.32 -11.87
CA PRO A 149 -35.28 6.04 -10.53
C PRO A 149 -34.48 5.03 -9.70
N LYS A 150 -33.58 4.25 -10.31
CA LYS A 150 -32.70 3.30 -9.62
C LYS A 150 -31.35 3.90 -9.21
N MET A 151 -31.07 5.15 -9.57
CA MET A 151 -29.89 5.87 -9.09
C MET A 151 -30.06 6.17 -7.59
N PRO A 152 -29.09 5.81 -6.72
CA PRO A 152 -29.10 6.18 -5.31
C PRO A 152 -29.13 7.70 -5.12
N ARG A 153 -29.83 8.17 -4.08
CA ARG A 153 -29.77 9.56 -3.63
C ARG A 153 -28.79 9.68 -2.47
N THR A 154 -27.55 10.00 -2.80
CA THR A 154 -26.42 10.13 -1.86
C THR A 154 -26.31 11.53 -1.25
N GLY A 155 -25.77 11.63 -0.03
CA GLY A 155 -25.50 12.90 0.65
C GLY A 155 -24.23 13.61 0.16
N GLY A 156 -23.98 14.84 0.63
CA GLY A 156 -22.82 15.66 0.24
C GLY A 156 -23.15 16.71 -0.84
N ASP A 157 -22.17 17.13 -1.65
CA ASP A 157 -22.35 18.07 -2.77
C ASP A 157 -22.85 17.35 -4.05
N THR A 158 -23.90 16.56 -3.89
CA THR A 158 -24.47 15.70 -4.95
C THR A 158 -25.61 16.35 -5.70
N LEU A 159 -26.27 17.35 -5.12
CA LEU A 159 -27.51 17.90 -5.65
C LEU A 159 -27.26 18.89 -6.80
N ILE A 160 -28.12 18.85 -7.81
CA ILE A 160 -28.20 19.82 -8.89
C ILE A 160 -29.67 20.23 -9.11
N PRO A 161 -29.96 21.52 -9.33
CA PRO A 161 -31.33 21.96 -9.59
C PRO A 161 -31.76 21.56 -11.01
N ILE A 162 -33.05 21.25 -11.21
CA ILE A 162 -33.60 20.94 -12.55
C ILE A 162 -33.42 22.09 -13.56
N SER A 163 -33.24 23.32 -13.09
CA SER A 163 -32.93 24.48 -13.93
C SER A 163 -31.57 24.37 -14.62
N ARG A 164 -30.66 23.53 -14.08
CA ARG A 164 -29.36 23.27 -14.69
C ARG A 164 -29.42 22.27 -15.85
N ILE A 165 -30.51 21.51 -15.98
CA ILE A 165 -30.71 20.46 -16.98
C ILE A 165 -31.50 21.03 -18.17
N ASP A 166 -30.88 21.05 -19.35
CA ASP A 166 -31.44 21.59 -20.59
C ASP A 166 -32.38 20.59 -21.27
N ARG A 167 -31.95 19.33 -21.34
CA ARG A 167 -32.72 18.20 -21.89
C ARG A 167 -32.65 16.98 -20.98
N PHE A 168 -33.67 16.12 -21.02
CA PHE A 168 -33.64 14.87 -20.26
C PHE A 168 -34.26 13.69 -21.01
N LEU A 169 -33.80 12.49 -20.67
CA LEU A 169 -34.38 11.23 -21.09
C LEU A 169 -34.63 10.37 -19.84
N GLU A 170 -35.83 9.82 -19.69
CA GLU A 170 -36.13 8.90 -18.59
C GLU A 170 -35.75 7.47 -18.97
N SER A 171 -35.01 6.80 -18.10
CA SER A 171 -34.65 5.39 -18.30
C SER A 171 -34.40 4.69 -16.96
N SER A 172 -35.21 3.65 -16.67
CA SER A 172 -35.10 2.87 -15.44
C SER A 172 -34.22 1.62 -15.64
N ALA A 173 -32.90 1.81 -15.62
CA ALA A 173 -31.93 0.74 -15.79
C ALA A 173 -31.19 0.45 -14.47
N PRO A 174 -30.85 -0.81 -14.15
CA PRO A 174 -29.90 -1.08 -13.06
C PRO A 174 -28.56 -0.41 -13.36
N LEU A 175 -27.89 0.09 -12.32
CA LEU A 175 -26.52 0.58 -12.47
C LEU A 175 -25.57 -0.59 -12.74
N PRO A 176 -24.54 -0.41 -13.58
CA PRO A 176 -23.53 -1.43 -13.79
C PRO A 176 -22.79 -1.76 -12.50
N GLU A 177 -22.49 -3.04 -12.30
CA GLU A 177 -21.79 -3.53 -11.11
C GLU A 177 -20.31 -3.80 -11.44
N ALA A 178 -19.43 -3.57 -10.47
CA ALA A 178 -18.04 -3.95 -10.60
C ALA A 178 -17.87 -5.44 -10.29
N VAL A 179 -17.07 -6.14 -11.10
CA VAL A 179 -16.71 -7.53 -10.85
C VAL A 179 -15.81 -7.57 -9.61
N ARG A 180 -16.20 -8.37 -8.61
CA ARG A 180 -15.36 -8.60 -7.43
C ARG A 180 -14.29 -9.64 -7.78
N GLU A 181 -13.04 -9.20 -7.81
CA GLU A 181 -11.93 -10.10 -8.11
C GLU A 181 -11.61 -11.06 -6.95
N THR A 182 -11.16 -12.26 -7.32
CA THR A 182 -10.63 -13.27 -6.40
C THR A 182 -9.22 -12.88 -5.98
N LEU A 183 -8.92 -13.01 -4.69
CA LEU A 183 -7.57 -12.78 -4.18
C LEU A 183 -6.83 -14.10 -4.15
N ASP A 184 -5.59 -14.10 -4.66
CA ASP A 184 -4.68 -15.22 -4.53
C ASP A 184 -3.93 -15.16 -3.17
N PRO A 185 -3.19 -16.22 -2.79
CA PRO A 185 -2.44 -16.24 -1.53
C PRO A 185 -1.35 -15.16 -1.41
N ARG A 186 -0.81 -14.65 -2.53
CA ARG A 186 0.18 -13.56 -2.53
C ARG A 186 -0.48 -12.26 -2.08
N HIS A 187 -1.67 -11.98 -2.60
CA HIS A 187 -2.48 -10.83 -2.21
C HIS A 187 -2.86 -10.87 -0.73
N GLU A 188 -3.33 -12.02 -0.24
CA GLU A 188 -3.66 -12.19 1.17
C GLU A 188 -2.45 -11.90 2.06
N LYS A 189 -1.29 -12.50 1.77
CA LYS A 189 -0.07 -12.31 2.56
C LYS A 189 0.42 -10.86 2.54
N LEU A 190 0.39 -10.22 1.37
CA LEU A 190 0.67 -8.79 1.22
C LEU A 190 -0.29 -7.93 2.07
N GLY A 191 -1.59 -8.24 2.03
CA GLY A 191 -2.62 -7.55 2.82
C GLY A 191 -2.31 -7.60 4.32
N HIS A 192 -1.93 -8.77 4.84
CA HIS A 192 -1.53 -8.94 6.24
C HIS A 192 -0.27 -8.14 6.61
N TYR A 193 0.71 -8.03 5.71
CA TYR A 193 1.88 -7.18 5.97
C TYR A 193 1.53 -5.69 5.98
N ALA A 194 0.70 -5.24 5.04
CA ALA A 194 0.27 -3.85 4.99
C ALA A 194 -0.59 -3.48 6.20
N ALA A 195 -1.50 -4.36 6.64
CA ALA A 195 -2.35 -4.16 7.81
C ALA A 195 -1.54 -3.92 9.09
N GLN A 196 -0.35 -4.50 9.23
CA GLN A 196 0.55 -4.24 10.39
C GLN A 196 1.08 -2.81 10.44
N LEU A 197 1.03 -2.06 9.32
CA LEU A 197 1.36 -0.65 9.27
C LEU A 197 0.16 0.24 9.63
N ILE A 198 -1.04 -0.30 9.78
CA ILE A 198 -2.25 0.48 10.03
C ILE A 198 -2.61 0.37 11.51
N GLU A 199 -2.93 1.50 12.12
CA GLU A 199 -3.24 1.60 13.54
C GLU A 199 -4.75 1.81 13.72
N ASP A 200 -5.29 1.35 14.84
CA ASP A 200 -6.68 1.65 15.22
C ASP A 200 -6.87 3.17 15.33
N GLY A 201 -7.98 3.68 14.79
CA GLY A 201 -8.20 5.12 14.67
C GLY A 201 -7.65 5.78 13.40
N SER A 202 -6.94 5.05 12.53
CA SER A 202 -6.45 5.61 11.26
C SER A 202 -7.61 5.99 10.32
N THR A 203 -7.43 7.04 9.54
CA THR A 203 -8.32 7.37 8.41
C THR A 203 -7.75 6.75 7.14
N ILE A 204 -8.52 5.94 6.40
CA ILE A 204 -8.01 5.17 5.28
C ILE A 204 -8.55 5.64 3.93
N GLN A 205 -7.67 5.58 2.93
CA GLN A 205 -7.97 5.57 1.50
C GLN A 205 -7.44 4.28 0.88
N VAL A 206 -8.23 3.67 0.00
CA VAL A 206 -7.85 2.46 -0.73
C VAL A 206 -8.06 2.69 -2.23
N GLY A 207 -7.01 2.45 -3.02
CA GLY A 207 -7.03 2.59 -4.47
C GLY A 207 -7.75 1.43 -5.17
N LEU A 208 -7.81 1.51 -6.50
CA LEU A 208 -8.37 0.43 -7.33
C LEU A 208 -7.35 -0.71 -7.53
N GLY A 209 -7.82 -1.95 -7.42
CA GLY A 209 -7.07 -3.17 -7.76
C GLY A 209 -6.95 -4.17 -6.61
N ASN A 210 -6.49 -5.38 -6.93
CA ASN A 210 -6.46 -6.50 -5.99
C ASN A 210 -5.54 -6.27 -4.79
N SER A 211 -4.34 -5.71 -4.99
CA SER A 211 -3.42 -5.49 -3.88
C SER A 211 -3.95 -4.46 -2.87
N PRO A 212 -4.45 -3.27 -3.28
CA PRO A 212 -5.15 -2.36 -2.36
C PRO A 212 -6.37 -2.99 -1.68
N GLU A 213 -7.20 -3.71 -2.44
CA GLU A 213 -8.39 -4.37 -1.86
C GLU A 213 -8.01 -5.45 -0.83
N ALA A 214 -6.95 -6.21 -1.06
CA ALA A 214 -6.44 -7.18 -0.10
C ALA A 214 -6.03 -6.54 1.23
N VAL A 215 -5.46 -5.32 1.20
CA VAL A 215 -5.20 -4.55 2.42
C VAL A 215 -6.52 -4.25 3.12
N ALA A 216 -7.51 -3.70 2.43
CA ALA A 216 -8.81 -3.38 3.03
C ALA A 216 -9.46 -4.61 3.68
N ARG A 217 -9.43 -5.77 3.02
CA ARG A 217 -9.98 -7.02 3.57
C ARG A 217 -9.19 -7.53 4.79
N ALA A 218 -7.89 -7.24 4.90
CA ALA A 218 -7.09 -7.57 6.07
C ALA A 218 -7.36 -6.66 7.29
N LEU A 219 -8.12 -5.56 7.11
CA LEU A 219 -8.41 -4.61 8.19
C LEU A 219 -9.63 -4.96 9.05
N VAL A 220 -10.32 -6.08 8.81
CA VAL A 220 -11.59 -6.45 9.48
C VAL A 220 -11.52 -6.55 11.00
N LYS A 221 -10.32 -6.71 11.59
CA LYS A 221 -10.10 -6.74 13.05
C LYS A 221 -9.68 -5.40 13.65
N HIS A 222 -9.40 -4.39 12.82
CA HIS A 222 -9.03 -3.06 13.32
C HIS A 222 -10.26 -2.39 13.94
N GLN A 223 -10.02 -1.38 14.74
CA GLN A 223 -11.08 -0.64 15.42
C GLN A 223 -10.98 0.86 15.12
N HIS A 224 -12.14 1.50 15.15
CA HIS A 224 -12.27 2.95 15.05
C HIS A 224 -11.71 3.58 13.77
N LEU A 225 -11.65 2.82 12.67
CA LEU A 225 -11.17 3.35 11.41
C LEU A 225 -12.10 4.45 10.87
N GLY A 226 -11.51 5.44 10.23
CA GLY A 226 -12.21 6.46 9.45
C GLY A 226 -12.05 6.23 7.95
N ILE A 227 -12.96 6.75 7.13
CA ILE A 227 -12.88 6.67 5.67
C ILE A 227 -12.86 8.08 5.06
N HIS A 228 -11.82 8.36 4.28
CA HIS A 228 -11.70 9.51 3.37
C HIS A 228 -11.01 9.00 2.10
N SER A 229 -11.77 8.66 1.08
CA SER A 229 -11.25 7.95 -0.10
C SER A 229 -11.85 8.49 -1.37
N GLY A 230 -11.07 8.66 -2.45
CA GLY A 230 -11.63 9.08 -3.74
C GLY A 230 -12.78 8.17 -4.22
N MET A 231 -12.63 6.86 -3.98
CA MET A 231 -13.62 5.82 -4.31
C MET A 231 -14.10 5.12 -3.04
N PHE A 232 -15.42 4.93 -2.90
CA PHE A 232 -16.03 4.04 -1.91
C PHE A 232 -16.49 2.75 -2.59
N ASN A 233 -16.03 1.60 -2.11
CA ASN A 233 -16.25 0.28 -2.73
C ASN A 233 -16.77 -0.76 -1.72
N ASP A 234 -17.03 -1.98 -2.19
CA ASP A 234 -17.54 -3.06 -1.34
C ASP A 234 -16.63 -3.40 -0.16
N ALA A 235 -15.30 -3.39 -0.35
CA ALA A 235 -14.36 -3.71 0.72
C ALA A 235 -14.43 -2.67 1.85
N LEU A 236 -14.52 -1.38 1.51
CA LEU A 236 -14.71 -0.31 2.50
C LEU A 236 -16.08 -0.40 3.18
N MET A 237 -17.14 -0.74 2.45
CA MET A 237 -18.46 -0.98 3.05
C MET A 237 -18.42 -2.15 4.05
N GLU A 238 -17.72 -3.24 3.75
CA GLU A 238 -17.63 -4.38 4.67
C GLU A 238 -16.90 -4.01 5.98
N LEU A 239 -15.89 -3.13 5.94
CA LEU A 239 -15.25 -2.61 7.15
C LEU A 239 -16.23 -1.81 8.02
N VAL A 240 -17.15 -1.05 7.41
CA VAL A 240 -18.21 -0.36 8.14
C VAL A 240 -19.17 -1.38 8.76
N ARG A 241 -19.61 -2.37 7.97
CA ARG A 241 -20.61 -3.36 8.40
C ARG A 241 -20.11 -4.29 9.51
N CYS A 242 -18.80 -4.61 9.54
CA CYS A 242 -18.22 -5.40 10.63
C CYS A 242 -17.82 -4.56 11.85
N GLY A 243 -18.01 -3.23 11.82
CA GLY A 243 -17.70 -2.32 12.91
C GLY A 243 -16.22 -1.92 13.02
N ALA A 244 -15.37 -2.35 12.08
CA ALA A 244 -13.97 -1.93 12.05
C ALA A 244 -13.82 -0.44 11.73
N ALA A 245 -14.70 0.08 10.87
CA ALA A 245 -14.78 1.50 10.53
C ALA A 245 -16.05 2.15 11.10
N ASP A 246 -15.89 2.92 12.17
CA ASP A 246 -16.97 3.65 12.84
C ASP A 246 -16.80 5.19 12.76
N HIS A 247 -15.69 5.67 12.20
CA HIS A 247 -15.41 7.09 11.95
C HIS A 247 -15.32 7.95 13.23
N SER A 248 -15.28 7.32 14.41
CA SER A 248 -15.32 7.99 15.72
C SER A 248 -14.04 8.76 16.03
N ARG A 249 -12.91 8.38 15.43
CA ARG A 249 -11.59 8.99 15.66
C ARG A 249 -11.12 9.92 14.54
N LYS A 250 -11.95 10.17 13.52
CA LYS A 250 -11.64 11.19 12.50
C LYS A 250 -11.66 12.57 13.15
N ASN A 251 -10.55 13.30 13.08
CA ASN A 251 -10.48 14.70 13.51
C ASN A 251 -11.07 15.66 12.46
N TYR A 252 -11.08 15.27 11.18
CA TYR A 252 -11.69 16.00 10.09
C TYR A 252 -12.91 15.25 9.56
N LYS A 253 -14.08 15.91 9.53
CA LYS A 253 -15.37 15.29 9.17
C LYS A 253 -15.69 14.05 10.03
N PRO A 254 -15.77 14.20 11.38
CA PRO A 254 -16.09 13.10 12.29
C PRO A 254 -17.43 12.46 11.98
N GLY A 255 -17.54 11.14 12.15
CA GLY A 255 -18.78 10.40 11.92
C GLY A 255 -19.21 10.24 10.45
N LYS A 256 -18.43 10.78 9.49
CA LYS A 256 -18.77 10.72 8.06
C LYS A 256 -17.80 9.87 7.25
N ILE A 257 -18.37 9.06 6.36
CA ILE A 257 -17.70 8.48 5.21
C ILE A 257 -17.57 9.58 4.16
N ILE A 258 -16.34 9.93 3.81
CA ILE A 258 -16.07 10.92 2.76
C ILE A 258 -15.58 10.20 1.51
N ALA A 259 -16.27 10.39 0.40
CA ALA A 259 -15.81 9.91 -0.90
C ALA A 259 -16.17 10.84 -2.06
N SER A 260 -15.72 10.50 -3.27
CA SER A 260 -16.03 11.26 -4.49
C SER A 260 -16.97 10.52 -5.45
N HIS A 261 -16.84 9.20 -5.48
CA HIS A 261 -17.73 8.30 -6.22
C HIS A 261 -17.81 6.93 -5.55
N VAL A 262 -18.79 6.14 -5.98
CA VAL A 262 -19.12 4.81 -5.48
C VAL A 262 -19.01 3.83 -6.64
N LEU A 263 -18.28 2.73 -6.45
CA LEU A 263 -18.04 1.73 -7.48
C LEU A 263 -18.04 0.34 -6.84
N GLY A 264 -18.96 -0.54 -7.25
CA GLY A 264 -19.12 -1.83 -6.59
C GLY A 264 -20.38 -2.60 -6.98
N SER A 265 -20.89 -3.38 -6.03
CA SER A 265 -22.08 -4.21 -6.20
C SER A 265 -23.38 -3.44 -5.98
N ARG A 266 -24.51 -4.05 -6.37
CA ARG A 266 -25.84 -3.55 -6.05
C ARG A 266 -26.09 -3.40 -4.55
N ARG A 267 -25.46 -4.22 -3.71
CA ARG A 267 -25.56 -4.12 -2.25
C ARG A 267 -24.91 -2.82 -1.75
N LEU A 268 -23.79 -2.43 -2.35
CA LEU A 268 -23.14 -1.15 -2.07
C LEU A 268 -24.02 0.03 -2.49
N TYR A 269 -24.63 -0.02 -3.67
CA TYR A 269 -25.53 1.04 -4.13
C TYR A 269 -26.73 1.20 -3.21
N LYS A 270 -27.30 0.10 -2.71
CA LYS A 270 -28.36 0.14 -1.69
C LYS A 270 -27.88 0.69 -0.35
N PHE A 271 -26.63 0.40 0.03
CA PHE A 271 -26.05 0.87 1.30
C PHE A 271 -25.86 2.40 1.33
N VAL A 272 -25.51 3.01 0.21
CA VAL A 272 -25.28 4.47 0.14
C VAL A 272 -26.55 5.28 -0.11
N ASP A 273 -27.63 4.65 -0.57
CA ASP A 273 -28.89 5.31 -0.87
C ASP A 273 -29.57 5.85 0.39
N GLY A 274 -29.74 7.16 0.48
CA GLY A 274 -30.34 7.84 1.65
C GLY A 274 -29.54 7.73 2.95
N ASN A 275 -28.30 7.20 2.89
CA ASN A 275 -27.49 6.99 4.09
C ASN A 275 -26.89 8.33 4.56
N PRO A 276 -27.26 8.83 5.76
CA PRO A 276 -26.81 10.13 6.23
C PRO A 276 -25.31 10.18 6.55
N ASP A 277 -24.66 9.03 6.76
CA ASP A 277 -23.24 8.96 7.11
C ASP A 277 -22.33 9.06 5.88
N VAL A 278 -22.87 8.94 4.67
CA VAL A 278 -22.13 9.02 3.41
C VAL A 278 -22.25 10.41 2.81
N GLU A 279 -21.12 11.11 2.67
CA GLU A 279 -21.03 12.36 1.90
C GLU A 279 -20.14 12.16 0.67
N LEU A 280 -20.70 12.41 -0.52
CA LEU A 280 -19.94 12.48 -1.76
C LEU A 280 -19.65 13.93 -2.15
N HIS A 281 -18.41 14.20 -2.52
CA HIS A 281 -17.94 15.53 -2.90
C HIS A 281 -17.13 15.49 -4.21
N PRO A 282 -17.00 16.62 -4.94
CA PRO A 282 -16.19 16.71 -6.14
C PRO A 282 -14.74 16.25 -5.95
N SER A 283 -14.15 15.72 -7.01
CA SER A 283 -12.81 15.14 -7.00
C SER A 283 -11.71 16.14 -6.61
N ASP A 284 -11.80 17.39 -7.05
CA ASP A 284 -10.95 18.51 -6.66
C ASP A 284 -11.03 18.84 -5.17
N TRP A 285 -12.12 18.46 -4.50
CA TRP A 285 -12.28 18.62 -3.06
C TRP A 285 -11.81 17.40 -2.28
N VAL A 286 -12.21 16.19 -2.68
CA VAL A 286 -11.87 14.95 -1.96
C VAL A 286 -10.39 14.63 -2.10
N ASN A 287 -9.83 14.87 -3.29
CA ASN A 287 -8.47 14.52 -3.63
C ASN A 287 -7.48 15.69 -3.42
N ASP A 288 -7.91 16.84 -2.86
CA ASP A 288 -6.97 17.92 -2.52
C ASP A 288 -5.99 17.45 -1.42
N PRO A 289 -4.67 17.39 -1.69
CA PRO A 289 -3.68 16.97 -0.70
C PRO A 289 -3.73 17.77 0.60
N HIS A 290 -4.13 19.05 0.56
CA HIS A 290 -4.24 19.89 1.76
C HIS A 290 -5.45 19.53 2.63
N ARG A 291 -6.52 18.97 2.05
CA ARG A 291 -7.68 18.47 2.80
C ARG A 291 -7.42 17.07 3.32
N ILE A 292 -6.82 16.21 2.51
CA ILE A 292 -6.39 14.87 2.91
C ILE A 292 -5.49 14.96 4.14
N ALA A 293 -4.50 15.87 4.13
CA ALA A 293 -3.55 16.08 5.22
C ALA A 293 -4.18 16.56 6.54
N ARG A 294 -5.43 17.05 6.53
CA ARG A 294 -6.15 17.43 7.77
C ARG A 294 -6.60 16.24 8.58
N ASN A 295 -6.71 15.06 7.96
CA ASN A 295 -7.00 13.84 8.71
C ASN A 295 -5.71 13.40 9.41
N ASP A 296 -5.72 13.29 10.74
CA ASP A 296 -4.63 12.68 11.50
C ASP A 296 -4.59 11.16 11.20
N HIS A 297 -3.39 10.57 11.22
CA HIS A 297 -3.18 9.16 10.90
C HIS A 297 -3.80 8.75 9.54
N MET A 298 -3.68 9.62 8.54
CA MET A 298 -4.19 9.33 7.19
C MET A 298 -3.32 8.27 6.52
N VAL A 299 -3.93 7.16 6.12
CA VAL A 299 -3.28 6.05 5.41
C VAL A 299 -3.78 6.01 3.98
N ALA A 300 -2.87 6.12 3.02
CA ALA A 300 -3.17 6.01 1.60
C ALA A 300 -2.57 4.72 1.03
N VAL A 301 -3.43 3.78 0.61
CA VAL A 301 -3.01 2.48 0.06
C VAL A 301 -3.26 2.44 -1.44
N ASN A 302 -2.19 2.39 -2.24
CA ASN A 302 -2.30 2.40 -3.70
C ASN A 302 -1.46 1.32 -4.37
N GLY A 303 -1.99 0.77 -5.47
CA GLY A 303 -1.35 -0.26 -6.27
C GLY A 303 -0.29 0.31 -7.21
N ALA A 304 0.71 -0.50 -7.55
CA ALA A 304 1.70 -0.19 -8.57
C ALA A 304 1.83 -1.35 -9.57
N ARG A 305 2.23 -1.03 -10.81
CA ARG A 305 2.67 -2.04 -11.78
C ARG A 305 4.12 -2.38 -11.56
N GLU A 306 4.95 -1.36 -11.40
CA GLU A 306 6.38 -1.50 -11.19
C GLU A 306 6.90 -0.44 -10.22
N ILE A 307 7.98 -0.78 -9.51
CA ILE A 307 8.78 0.15 -8.74
C ILE A 307 10.27 -0.10 -9.01
N ASP A 308 11.03 0.95 -9.30
CA ASP A 308 12.48 0.80 -9.44
C ASP A 308 13.22 0.80 -8.09
N LEU A 309 14.48 0.35 -8.10
CA LEU A 309 15.32 0.31 -6.89
C LEU A 309 15.62 1.69 -6.26
N THR A 310 15.31 2.79 -6.95
CA THR A 310 15.38 4.15 -6.39
C THR A 310 14.08 4.58 -5.72
N GLY A 311 12.99 3.85 -5.98
CA GLY A 311 11.65 4.06 -5.44
C GLY A 311 10.71 4.84 -6.37
N GLN A 312 10.99 4.94 -7.67
CA GLN A 312 10.04 5.52 -8.62
C GLN A 312 8.95 4.51 -8.94
N VAL A 313 7.69 4.95 -8.94
CA VAL A 313 6.53 4.06 -9.12
C VAL A 313 5.85 4.36 -10.44
N VAL A 314 5.59 3.28 -11.18
CA VAL A 314 4.82 3.28 -12.43
C VAL A 314 3.50 2.55 -12.17
N ARG A 315 2.39 3.17 -12.59
CA ARG A 315 1.05 2.61 -12.41
C ARG A 315 0.26 2.52 -13.70
N ASP A 316 0.37 3.53 -14.56
CA ASP A 316 -0.51 3.69 -15.71
C ASP A 316 0.06 3.11 -17.02
N SER A 317 1.30 2.63 -17.04
CA SER A 317 2.01 2.23 -18.26
C SER A 317 2.99 1.05 -18.07
N SER A 318 3.43 0.48 -19.19
CA SER A 318 4.59 -0.43 -19.32
C SER A 318 5.28 -0.08 -20.63
N GLY A 319 6.45 0.55 -20.54
CA GLY A 319 7.07 1.19 -21.68
C GLY A 319 6.12 2.20 -22.32
N HIS A 320 5.92 2.09 -23.63
CA HIS A 320 5.04 2.97 -24.40
C HIS A 320 3.55 2.58 -24.37
N ARG A 321 3.20 1.48 -23.68
CA ARG A 321 1.83 0.97 -23.63
C ARG A 321 1.11 1.47 -22.38
N PHE A 322 -0.07 2.08 -22.55
CA PHE A 322 -0.90 2.59 -21.45
C PHE A 322 -1.91 1.55 -20.98
N TYR A 323 -2.11 1.45 -19.66
CA TYR A 323 -2.98 0.45 -19.04
C TYR A 323 -4.19 1.02 -18.31
N GLY A 324 -4.07 2.24 -17.79
CA GLY A 324 -5.11 2.87 -16.99
C GLY A 324 -5.00 4.39 -17.06
N GLY A 325 -4.92 5.04 -15.90
CA GLY A 325 -4.65 6.47 -15.79
C GLY A 325 -3.88 6.80 -14.52
N ILE A 326 -3.42 8.04 -14.36
CA ILE A 326 -2.76 8.50 -13.13
C ILE A 326 -3.71 8.39 -11.92
N GLY A 327 -4.96 8.82 -12.10
CA GLY A 327 -5.99 8.79 -11.06
C GLY A 327 -5.64 9.67 -9.86
N ALA A 328 -6.12 9.29 -8.67
CA ALA A 328 -5.87 10.04 -7.42
C ALA A 328 -4.67 9.50 -6.62
N LEU A 329 -3.83 8.65 -7.22
CA LEU A 329 -2.73 8.00 -6.51
C LEU A 329 -1.79 9.04 -5.90
N GLN A 330 -1.29 9.96 -6.72
CA GLN A 330 -0.34 10.98 -6.28
C GLN A 330 -0.94 11.95 -5.26
N ASP A 331 -2.22 12.26 -5.42
CA ASP A 331 -2.99 13.13 -4.54
C ASP A 331 -2.99 12.59 -3.09
N PHE A 332 -3.38 11.32 -2.95
CA PHE A 332 -3.44 10.65 -1.64
C PHE A 332 -2.08 10.33 -1.05
N ILE A 333 -1.09 9.97 -1.87
CA ILE A 333 0.29 9.75 -1.39
C ILE A 333 0.85 11.04 -0.78
N ARG A 334 0.70 12.18 -1.46
CA ARG A 334 1.15 13.48 -0.93
C ARG A 334 0.34 13.94 0.26
N GLY A 335 -0.99 13.76 0.23
CA GLY A 335 -1.87 14.11 1.34
C GLY A 335 -1.55 13.32 2.61
N ALA A 336 -1.41 11.99 2.50
CA ALA A 336 -1.02 11.14 3.62
C ALA A 336 0.40 11.45 4.11
N GLY A 337 1.34 11.78 3.22
CA GLY A 337 2.71 12.15 3.61
C GLY A 337 2.79 13.45 4.41
N ARG A 338 1.79 14.33 4.28
CA ARG A 338 1.68 15.60 5.03
C ARG A 338 0.80 15.49 6.28
N SER A 339 0.06 14.39 6.44
CA SER A 339 -0.78 14.12 7.61
C SER A 339 0.08 13.82 8.85
N LYS A 340 -0.35 14.30 10.01
CA LYS A 340 0.27 13.95 11.29
C LYS A 340 0.11 12.46 11.54
N GLY A 341 1.23 11.72 11.55
CA GLY A 341 1.23 10.27 11.70
C GLY A 341 0.73 9.51 10.45
N GLY A 342 0.60 10.19 9.31
CA GLY A 342 0.10 9.60 8.07
C GLY A 342 1.09 8.62 7.41
N ARG A 343 0.54 7.69 6.62
CA ARG A 343 1.29 6.58 6.00
C ARG A 343 0.91 6.41 4.53
N PRO A 344 1.73 6.90 3.60
CA PRO A 344 1.67 6.55 2.19
C PRO A 344 2.21 5.14 1.96
N ILE A 345 1.38 4.24 1.42
CA ILE A 345 1.70 2.83 1.22
C ILE A 345 1.47 2.45 -0.25
N ILE A 346 2.54 1.99 -0.90
CA ILE A 346 2.49 1.37 -2.22
C ILE A 346 2.47 -0.15 -2.04
N VAL A 347 1.52 -0.81 -2.71
CA VAL A 347 1.34 -2.26 -2.68
C VAL A 347 1.45 -2.85 -4.07
N LEU A 348 2.22 -3.95 -4.19
CA LEU A 348 2.32 -4.72 -5.42
C LEU A 348 2.77 -6.15 -5.10
N THR A 349 2.27 -7.15 -5.83
CA THR A 349 2.92 -8.47 -5.82
C THR A 349 4.34 -8.34 -6.37
N SER A 350 5.26 -9.16 -5.89
CA SER A 350 6.67 -9.05 -6.28
C SER A 350 6.94 -9.49 -7.73
N THR A 351 6.01 -10.27 -8.30
CA THR A 351 5.99 -10.70 -9.70
C THR A 351 4.66 -10.38 -10.39
N SER A 352 4.70 -10.25 -11.71
CA SER A 352 3.53 -10.16 -12.57
C SER A 352 2.71 -11.44 -12.56
N ASP A 353 1.42 -11.29 -12.82
CA ASP A 353 0.47 -12.41 -12.87
C ASP A 353 0.58 -13.20 -14.19
N ASP A 354 0.90 -12.50 -15.28
CA ASP A 354 0.89 -13.08 -16.63
C ASP A 354 2.14 -13.90 -16.96
N ASP A 355 3.32 -13.42 -16.56
CA ASP A 355 4.61 -13.94 -17.05
C ASP A 355 5.70 -14.09 -15.96
N GLY A 356 5.38 -13.85 -14.68
CA GLY A 356 6.30 -14.03 -13.56
C GLY A 356 7.48 -13.05 -13.52
N ARG A 357 7.51 -12.02 -14.37
CA ARG A 357 8.52 -10.95 -14.35
C ARG A 357 8.50 -10.19 -13.02
N SER A 358 9.66 -9.75 -12.57
CA SER A 358 9.75 -8.96 -11.34
C SER A 358 9.05 -7.61 -11.52
N ARG A 359 8.24 -7.22 -10.54
CA ARG A 359 7.65 -5.87 -10.45
C ARG A 359 8.51 -4.90 -9.63
N ILE A 360 9.59 -5.39 -9.01
CA ILE A 360 10.67 -4.56 -8.48
C ILE A 360 11.81 -4.62 -9.49
N VAL A 361 12.17 -3.50 -10.09
CA VAL A 361 13.08 -3.47 -11.25
C VAL A 361 14.32 -2.63 -10.99
N THR A 362 15.44 -2.96 -11.62
CA THR A 362 16.68 -2.17 -11.49
C THR A 362 16.53 -0.79 -12.13
N GLY A 363 15.79 -0.71 -13.23
CA GLY A 363 15.41 0.51 -13.91
C GLY A 363 14.10 0.29 -14.63
N LEU A 364 13.28 1.34 -14.71
CA LEU A 364 12.00 1.29 -15.40
C LEU A 364 12.19 1.02 -16.89
N GLU A 365 11.22 0.33 -17.48
CA GLU A 365 11.16 0.14 -18.93
C GLU A 365 11.16 1.51 -19.65
N PRO A 366 12.01 1.72 -20.68
CA PRO A 366 12.02 2.97 -21.44
C PRO A 366 10.63 3.34 -21.95
N GLY A 367 10.21 4.58 -21.70
CA GLY A 367 8.87 5.06 -22.06
C GLY A 367 7.84 5.00 -20.92
N SER A 368 8.10 4.24 -19.84
CA SER A 368 7.18 4.16 -18.70
C SER A 368 6.98 5.51 -18.02
N GLY A 369 5.71 5.83 -17.75
CA GLY A 369 5.28 7.04 -17.04
C GLY A 369 5.40 6.89 -15.52
N VAL A 370 6.27 7.71 -14.92
CA VAL A 370 6.39 7.76 -13.44
C VAL A 370 5.20 8.51 -12.87
N CYS A 371 4.29 7.79 -12.21
CA CYS A 371 3.12 8.38 -11.55
C CYS A 371 3.47 8.97 -10.18
N THR A 372 4.42 8.34 -9.47
CA THR A 372 4.90 8.81 -8.16
C THR A 372 6.41 8.87 -8.12
N SER A 373 6.91 10.05 -7.78
CA SER A 373 8.33 10.31 -7.70
C SER A 373 8.99 9.57 -6.54
N ARG A 374 10.29 9.29 -6.66
CA ARG A 374 11.08 8.67 -5.58
C ARG A 374 11.02 9.43 -4.25
N GLY A 375 10.72 10.74 -4.28
CA GLY A 375 10.63 11.60 -3.10
C GLY A 375 9.33 11.44 -2.32
N ASP A 376 8.26 10.95 -2.96
CA ASP A 376 6.92 10.86 -2.37
C ASP A 376 6.63 9.47 -1.76
N VAL A 377 7.43 8.44 -2.07
CA VAL A 377 7.20 7.06 -1.60
C VAL A 377 7.75 6.85 -0.19
N HIS A 378 6.87 6.41 0.73
CA HIS A 378 7.24 6.13 2.11
C HIS A 378 7.37 4.63 2.41
N HIS A 379 6.33 3.85 2.10
CA HIS A 379 6.30 2.41 2.34
C HIS A 379 5.97 1.65 1.07
N VAL A 380 6.61 0.50 0.87
CA VAL A 380 6.37 -0.43 -0.23
C VAL A 380 6.14 -1.81 0.37
N VAL A 381 5.10 -2.52 -0.07
CA VAL A 381 4.73 -3.82 0.49
C VAL A 381 4.49 -4.83 -0.63
N THR A 382 5.08 -6.01 -0.44
CA THR A 382 4.83 -7.21 -1.25
C THR A 382 4.45 -8.38 -0.35
N GLU A 383 4.21 -9.55 -0.94
CA GLU A 383 4.04 -10.83 -0.24
C GLU A 383 5.31 -11.32 0.50
N TYR A 384 6.43 -10.59 0.41
CA TYR A 384 7.67 -10.88 1.13
C TYR A 384 7.97 -9.92 2.29
N GLY A 385 7.19 -8.84 2.43
CA GLY A 385 7.26 -7.95 3.58
C GLY A 385 7.10 -6.47 3.24
N VAL A 386 7.58 -5.63 4.15
CA VAL A 386 7.47 -4.17 4.08
C VAL A 386 8.86 -3.53 3.95
N ALA A 387 9.03 -2.63 3.00
CA ALA A 387 10.17 -1.74 2.87
C ALA A 387 9.75 -0.30 3.18
N SER A 388 10.24 0.25 4.29
CA SER A 388 10.13 1.69 4.61
C SER A 388 11.33 2.43 4.02
N ILE A 389 11.09 3.31 3.04
CA ILE A 389 12.13 3.96 2.22
C ILE A 389 12.15 5.48 2.32
N TYR A 390 11.26 6.08 3.13
CA TYR A 390 11.31 7.50 3.45
C TYR A 390 12.61 7.87 4.21
N GLY A 391 13.26 8.98 3.82
CA GLY A 391 14.53 9.41 4.42
C GLY A 391 15.74 8.51 4.13
N CYS A 392 15.62 7.53 3.23
CA CYS A 392 16.66 6.57 2.93
C CYS A 392 17.46 6.95 1.68
N SER A 393 18.79 6.79 1.75
CA SER A 393 19.68 6.91 0.59
C SER A 393 19.42 5.83 -0.46
N ILE A 394 19.86 6.02 -1.71
CA ILE A 394 19.67 5.02 -2.78
C ILE A 394 20.19 3.64 -2.39
N ARG A 395 21.36 3.57 -1.74
CA ARG A 395 21.91 2.30 -1.22
C ARG A 395 20.96 1.61 -0.23
N GLU A 396 20.41 2.37 0.72
CA GLU A 396 19.47 1.86 1.72
C GLU A 396 18.11 1.47 1.09
N ARG A 397 17.69 2.16 0.01
CA ARG A 397 16.49 1.81 -0.77
C ARG A 397 16.68 0.51 -1.52
N VAL A 398 17.79 0.35 -2.23
CA VAL A 398 18.16 -0.90 -2.91
C VAL A 398 18.13 -2.05 -1.92
N ALA A 399 18.79 -1.90 -0.77
CA ALA A 399 18.84 -2.91 0.28
C ALA A 399 17.43 -3.38 0.69
N ARG A 400 16.53 -2.43 0.97
CA ARG A 400 15.16 -2.71 1.45
C ARG A 400 14.20 -3.19 0.36
N LEU A 401 14.31 -2.69 -0.87
CA LEU A 401 13.44 -3.12 -1.96
C LEU A 401 13.77 -4.54 -2.41
N VAL A 402 15.06 -4.88 -2.47
CA VAL A 402 15.50 -6.26 -2.77
C VAL A 402 15.02 -7.26 -1.72
N GLU A 403 14.89 -6.86 -0.44
CA GLU A 403 14.35 -7.73 0.63
C GLU A 403 12.94 -8.25 0.35
N ILE A 404 12.13 -7.38 -0.25
CA ILE A 404 10.72 -7.63 -0.50
C ILE A 404 10.48 -8.04 -1.96
N ALA A 405 11.52 -8.16 -2.78
CA ALA A 405 11.42 -8.75 -4.11
C ALA A 405 11.28 -10.28 -4.05
N HIS A 406 10.81 -10.89 -5.14
CA HIS A 406 10.79 -12.35 -5.27
C HIS A 406 12.22 -12.92 -5.15
N PRO A 407 12.46 -14.02 -4.39
CA PRO A 407 13.78 -14.61 -4.20
C PRO A 407 14.60 -14.76 -5.48
N ASP A 408 13.98 -15.27 -6.56
CA ASP A 408 14.61 -15.55 -7.85
C ASP A 408 15.15 -14.29 -8.56
N HIS A 409 14.58 -13.11 -8.26
CA HIS A 409 14.94 -11.85 -8.90
C HIS A 409 15.95 -11.03 -8.07
N ARG A 410 16.25 -11.44 -6.83
CA ARG A 410 17.08 -10.62 -5.93
C ARG A 410 18.52 -10.50 -6.38
N GLU A 411 19.09 -11.57 -6.94
CA GLU A 411 20.47 -11.57 -7.42
C GLU A 411 20.66 -10.61 -8.60
N SER A 412 19.77 -10.67 -9.60
CA SER A 412 19.80 -9.79 -10.77
C SER A 412 19.59 -8.32 -10.39
N LEU A 413 18.73 -8.03 -9.41
CA LEU A 413 18.53 -6.68 -8.88
C LEU A 413 19.79 -6.12 -8.21
N LEU A 414 20.50 -6.95 -7.42
CA LEU A 414 21.74 -6.53 -6.77
C LEU A 414 22.86 -6.31 -7.77
N ALA A 415 23.03 -7.23 -8.73
CA ALA A 415 24.00 -7.08 -9.82
C ALA A 415 23.73 -5.79 -10.61
N GLY A 416 22.46 -5.54 -10.93
CA GLY A 416 22.02 -4.33 -11.62
C GLY A 416 22.31 -3.03 -10.83
N ALA A 417 22.19 -3.06 -9.50
CA ALA A 417 22.53 -1.94 -8.63
C ALA A 417 24.05 -1.74 -8.47
N GLN A 418 24.83 -2.83 -8.41
CA GLN A 418 26.29 -2.78 -8.38
C GLN A 418 26.86 -2.20 -9.67
N GLN A 419 26.35 -2.61 -10.83
CA GLN A 419 26.75 -2.07 -12.15
C GLN A 419 26.54 -0.55 -12.24
N ARG A 420 25.54 -0.02 -11.53
CA ARG A 420 25.24 1.42 -11.46
C ARG A 420 26.01 2.16 -10.36
N GLY A 421 26.85 1.47 -9.59
CA GLY A 421 27.63 2.05 -8.50
C GLY A 421 26.81 2.39 -7.25
N TRP A 422 25.59 1.87 -7.11
CA TRP A 422 24.72 2.15 -5.96
C TRP A 422 25.05 1.31 -4.73
N LEU A 423 25.70 0.17 -4.93
CA LEU A 423 26.15 -0.73 -3.87
C LEU A 423 27.68 -0.84 -3.87
N PRO A 424 28.32 -0.88 -2.68
CA PRO A 424 29.73 -1.24 -2.57
C PRO A 424 30.01 -2.68 -3.05
N LYS A 425 31.22 -2.94 -3.53
CA LYS A 425 31.64 -4.28 -4.03
C LYS A 425 31.48 -5.41 -3.01
N TYR A 426 31.64 -5.12 -1.72
CA TYR A 426 31.51 -6.11 -0.65
C TYR A 426 30.05 -6.46 -0.31
N TYR A 427 29.07 -5.82 -0.95
CA TYR A 427 27.66 -6.06 -0.69
C TYR A 427 27.17 -7.30 -1.46
N THR A 428 27.12 -8.46 -0.79
CA THR A 428 26.69 -9.76 -1.32
C THR A 428 25.54 -10.35 -0.49
N ARG A 429 24.37 -10.64 -1.08
CA ARG A 429 23.22 -11.09 -0.28
C ARG A 429 23.36 -12.55 0.16
N PRO A 430 23.31 -12.84 1.48
CA PRO A 430 23.23 -14.20 2.00
C PRO A 430 21.83 -14.81 1.79
N ALA A 431 21.69 -16.13 1.93
CA ALA A 431 20.36 -16.74 1.95
C ALA A 431 19.53 -16.24 3.15
N THR A 432 18.25 -15.97 2.92
CA THR A 432 17.39 -15.24 3.87
C THR A 432 16.32 -16.10 4.56
N SER A 433 16.22 -17.39 4.26
CA SER A 433 15.17 -18.25 4.83
C SER A 433 15.58 -18.75 6.22
N SER A 434 15.21 -18.02 7.27
CA SER A 434 15.41 -18.48 8.66
C SER A 434 14.33 -19.44 9.17
N GLY A 435 13.15 -19.45 8.54
CA GLY A 435 11.96 -20.10 9.08
C GLY A 435 11.42 -19.43 10.36
N VAL A 436 11.84 -18.18 10.63
CA VAL A 436 11.46 -17.43 11.83
C VAL A 436 10.26 -16.53 11.53
N GLU A 437 9.22 -16.68 12.34
CA GLU A 437 8.07 -15.78 12.33
C GLU A 437 8.43 -14.40 12.87
N ARG A 438 7.95 -13.36 12.21
CA ARG A 438 8.12 -11.96 12.62
C ARG A 438 6.87 -11.53 13.38
N GLY A 439 7.01 -10.59 14.31
CA GLY A 439 5.83 -10.09 15.00
C GLY A 439 6.12 -9.12 16.14
N TRP A 440 5.05 -8.58 16.71
CA TRP A 440 5.13 -7.72 17.86
C TRP A 440 5.13 -8.54 19.15
N ILE A 441 6.02 -8.18 20.06
CA ILE A 441 6.19 -8.83 21.35
C ILE A 441 6.01 -7.78 22.43
N GLN A 442 5.14 -8.07 23.40
CA GLN A 442 5.00 -7.28 24.61
C GLN A 442 6.01 -7.78 25.66
N PHE A 443 6.87 -6.87 26.11
CA PHE A 443 7.77 -7.06 27.26
C PHE A 443 7.32 -6.16 28.41
N PRO A 444 7.80 -6.39 29.66
CA PRO A 444 7.60 -5.45 30.77
C PRO A 444 8.11 -4.03 30.47
N ALA A 445 9.17 -3.90 29.68
CA ALA A 445 9.71 -2.61 29.25
C ALA A 445 8.93 -1.94 28.10
N GLY A 446 7.91 -2.59 27.56
CA GLY A 446 7.12 -2.07 26.44
C GLY A 446 7.09 -3.01 25.24
N ARG A 447 6.65 -2.47 24.11
CA ARG A 447 6.38 -3.23 22.89
C ARG A 447 7.57 -3.15 21.92
N PHE A 448 8.00 -4.31 21.42
CA PHE A 448 9.13 -4.42 20.48
C PHE A 448 8.75 -5.27 19.27
N TYR A 449 9.27 -4.90 18.10
CA TYR A 449 9.11 -5.68 16.87
C TYR A 449 10.28 -6.66 16.73
N TYR A 450 9.96 -7.93 16.50
CA TYR A 450 10.91 -9.03 16.42
C TYR A 450 11.02 -9.53 14.98
N ARG A 451 12.24 -9.60 14.44
CA ARG A 451 12.52 -10.16 13.11
C ARG A 451 14.00 -10.54 12.92
N PRO A 452 14.32 -11.36 11.90
CA PRO A 452 15.70 -11.54 11.45
C PRO A 452 16.36 -10.23 11.02
N LEU A 453 17.67 -10.12 11.24
CA LEU A 453 18.50 -9.04 10.68
C LEU A 453 18.61 -9.18 9.16
N HIS A 454 18.68 -8.03 8.48
CA HIS A 454 18.95 -7.92 7.06
C HIS A 454 20.14 -6.98 6.79
N PRO A 455 20.87 -7.14 5.68
CA PRO A 455 21.81 -6.15 5.16
C PRO A 455 21.42 -4.66 5.27
N SER A 456 20.13 -4.31 5.20
CA SER A 456 19.65 -2.92 5.37
C SER A 456 19.79 -2.40 6.81
N ASP A 457 19.95 -3.29 7.79
CA ASP A 457 20.17 -2.96 9.19
C ASP A 457 21.59 -2.50 9.50
N MET A 458 22.51 -2.52 8.53
CA MET A 458 23.91 -2.13 8.71
C MET A 458 24.05 -0.80 9.47
N ARG A 459 23.26 0.22 9.11
CA ARG A 459 23.30 1.53 9.79
C ARG A 459 22.68 1.48 11.19
N GLY A 460 21.59 0.71 11.37
CA GLY A 460 20.98 0.47 12.67
C GLY A 460 21.95 -0.25 13.61
N LEU A 461 22.70 -1.22 13.10
CA LEU A 461 23.74 -1.95 13.82
C LEU A 461 24.93 -1.05 14.17
N GLN A 462 25.35 -0.15 13.28
CA GLN A 462 26.37 0.86 13.62
C GLN A 462 25.92 1.78 14.74
N ARG A 463 24.69 2.31 14.66
CA ARG A 463 24.12 3.16 15.72
C ARG A 463 24.03 2.40 17.04
N PHE A 464 23.53 1.17 16.98
CA PHE A 464 23.48 0.27 18.13
C PHE A 464 24.86 0.05 18.71
N PHE A 465 25.88 -0.24 17.89
CA PHE A 465 27.25 -0.40 18.37
C PHE A 465 27.76 0.83 19.13
N TYR A 466 27.62 2.03 18.55
CA TYR A 466 28.10 3.27 19.16
C TYR A 466 27.23 3.81 20.30
N SER A 467 26.06 3.21 20.56
CA SER A 467 25.20 3.61 21.68
C SER A 467 25.50 2.87 22.98
N HIS A 468 26.32 1.81 22.93
CA HIS A 468 26.71 1.05 24.12
C HIS A 468 27.77 1.77 24.95
N ASP A 469 27.82 1.44 26.23
CA ASP A 469 28.96 1.79 27.08
C ASP A 469 30.22 0.96 26.74
N GLU A 470 31.38 1.46 27.19
CA GLU A 470 32.66 0.77 26.98
C GLU A 470 32.67 -0.64 27.57
N GLU A 471 31.99 -0.84 28.71
CA GLU A 471 31.88 -2.14 29.36
C GLU A 471 31.23 -3.17 28.43
N THR A 472 30.15 -2.81 27.75
CA THR A 472 29.39 -3.70 26.88
C THR A 472 30.13 -3.97 25.58
N ILE A 473 30.81 -2.98 25.03
CA ILE A 473 31.71 -3.18 23.87
C ILE A 473 32.80 -4.18 24.25
N ARG A 474 33.45 -3.98 25.41
CA ARG A 474 34.51 -4.88 25.92
C ARG A 474 33.97 -6.29 26.12
N LEU A 475 32.84 -6.44 26.82
CA LEU A 475 32.26 -7.74 27.14
C LEU A 475 31.80 -8.51 25.89
N ARG A 476 31.46 -7.82 24.80
CA ARG A 476 30.97 -8.45 23.57
C ARG A 476 32.04 -8.71 22.52
N TYR A 477 32.97 -7.79 22.34
CA TYR A 477 33.93 -7.83 21.22
C TYR A 477 35.34 -8.24 21.65
N GLY A 478 35.57 -8.48 22.95
CA GLY A 478 36.83 -9.01 23.49
C GLY A 478 37.99 -8.00 23.54
N TYR A 479 37.90 -6.88 22.84
CA TYR A 479 38.85 -5.77 22.85
C TYR A 479 38.14 -4.44 22.56
N HIS A 480 38.82 -3.32 22.83
CA HIS A 480 38.31 -1.99 22.53
C HIS A 480 38.26 -1.80 21.00
N ARG A 481 37.07 -1.92 20.42
CA ARG A 481 36.85 -1.71 18.99
C ARG A 481 36.39 -0.27 18.77
N ASP A 482 37.30 0.63 18.42
CA ASP A 482 36.96 2.06 18.28
C ASP A 482 36.01 2.35 17.12
N ARG A 483 35.95 1.44 16.12
CA ARG A 483 35.25 1.71 14.86
C ARG A 483 34.48 0.52 14.33
N MET A 484 33.22 0.78 13.99
CA MET A 484 32.35 -0.07 13.19
C MET A 484 32.32 0.43 11.74
N THR A 485 33.21 -0.11 10.88
CA THR A 485 33.23 0.23 9.45
C THR A 485 31.98 -0.27 8.73
N GLY A 486 31.67 0.28 7.55
CA GLY A 486 30.53 -0.19 6.74
C GLY A 486 30.63 -1.67 6.39
N GLU A 487 31.81 -2.16 6.02
CA GLU A 487 32.02 -3.59 5.73
C GLU A 487 31.85 -4.47 6.98
N SER A 488 32.31 -4.02 8.14
CA SER A 488 32.14 -4.75 9.41
C SER A 488 30.67 -4.87 9.79
N ALA A 489 29.95 -3.74 9.75
CA ALA A 489 28.52 -3.72 10.03
C ALA A 489 27.74 -4.54 9.00
N TYR A 490 28.17 -4.53 7.74
CA TYR A 490 27.60 -5.36 6.70
C TYR A 490 27.75 -6.84 7.02
N LYS A 491 28.98 -7.34 7.30
CA LYS A 491 29.21 -8.75 7.67
C LYS A 491 28.38 -9.18 8.88
N LEU A 492 28.15 -8.28 9.84
CA LEU A 492 27.33 -8.56 11.01
C LEU A 492 25.83 -8.52 10.72
N ALA A 493 25.35 -7.77 9.73
CA ALA A 493 23.92 -7.69 9.37
C ALA A 493 23.52 -8.69 8.27
N ALA A 494 24.43 -8.95 7.34
CA ALA A 494 24.31 -9.87 6.21
C ALA A 494 24.66 -11.31 6.64
N VAL A 495 23.82 -11.87 7.51
CA VAL A 495 23.95 -13.26 7.96
C VAL A 495 23.21 -14.19 7.00
N ASP A 496 23.84 -15.31 6.64
CA ASP A 496 23.14 -16.42 5.97
C ASP A 496 22.19 -17.06 6.97
N GLN A 497 20.94 -16.64 6.90
CA GLN A 497 19.88 -17.05 7.80
C GLN A 497 19.51 -18.53 7.62
N SER A 498 19.95 -19.22 6.56
CA SER A 498 19.69 -20.64 6.34
C SER A 498 20.70 -21.56 7.06
N ARG A 499 21.94 -21.08 7.23
CA ARG A 499 23.00 -21.74 7.99
C ARG A 499 23.03 -21.23 9.42
N ASP A 500 23.34 -19.95 9.58
CA ASP A 500 23.39 -19.23 10.84
C ASP A 500 22.03 -18.59 11.14
N VAL A 501 21.93 -17.88 12.28
CA VAL A 501 20.76 -17.05 12.57
C VAL A 501 21.19 -15.76 13.27
N ALA A 502 20.59 -14.64 12.86
CA ALA A 502 20.67 -13.39 13.60
C ALA A 502 19.30 -12.73 13.70
N LEU A 503 18.86 -12.50 14.94
CA LEU A 503 17.54 -11.98 15.30
C LEU A 503 17.68 -10.65 16.03
N GLY A 504 16.83 -9.69 15.68
CA GLY A 504 16.77 -8.37 16.30
C GLY A 504 15.44 -8.11 17.00
N LEU A 505 15.50 -7.38 18.11
CA LEU A 505 14.36 -6.71 18.74
C LEU A 505 14.48 -5.21 18.49
N PHE A 506 13.42 -4.61 17.95
CA PHE A 506 13.41 -3.22 17.51
C PHE A 506 12.32 -2.43 18.24
N THR A 507 12.62 -1.23 18.71
CA THR A 507 11.57 -0.21 18.92
C THR A 507 11.18 0.38 17.57
N ARG A 508 9.92 0.76 17.43
CA ARG A 508 9.40 1.44 16.25
C ARG A 508 8.81 2.78 16.66
N ASP A 509 9.34 3.85 16.10
CA ASP A 509 8.76 5.18 16.18
C ASP A 509 8.48 5.65 14.74
N GLY A 510 7.20 5.70 14.39
CA GLY A 510 6.76 5.92 13.02
C GLY A 510 7.37 4.93 12.02
N SER A 511 8.23 5.44 11.13
CA SER A 511 8.91 4.66 10.08
C SER A 511 10.32 4.17 10.45
N GLN A 512 10.87 4.58 11.59
CA GLN A 512 12.23 4.23 12.01
C GLN A 512 12.20 3.02 12.96
N GLU A 513 13.04 2.04 12.65
CA GLU A 513 13.33 0.90 13.53
C GLU A 513 14.66 1.15 14.23
N GLU A 514 14.65 1.07 15.55
CA GLU A 514 15.84 1.19 16.37
C GLU A 514 16.12 -0.13 17.08
N LEU A 515 17.30 -0.67 16.83
CA LEU A 515 17.72 -1.96 17.36
C LEU A 515 18.02 -1.86 18.85
N ARG A 516 17.46 -2.79 19.64
CA ARG A 516 17.57 -2.79 21.11
C ARG A 516 18.20 -4.06 21.65
N ALA A 517 18.08 -5.17 20.94
CA ALA A 517 18.77 -6.40 21.27
C ALA A 517 19.04 -7.22 20.02
N ILE A 518 20.14 -7.97 20.03
CA ILE A 518 20.51 -8.94 19.01
C ILE A 518 20.79 -10.28 19.68
N GLY A 519 20.24 -11.35 19.13
CA GLY A 519 20.61 -12.73 19.44
C GLY A 519 21.08 -13.42 18.18
N ARG A 520 22.16 -14.19 18.27
CA ARG A 520 22.74 -14.92 17.13
C ARG A 520 23.08 -16.33 17.53
N TYR A 521 23.08 -17.22 16.53
CA TYR A 521 23.95 -18.38 16.60
C TYR A 521 24.76 -18.55 15.31
N TYR A 522 25.94 -19.14 15.44
CA TYR A 522 26.82 -19.54 14.34
C TYR A 522 26.93 -21.06 14.35
N LEU A 523 26.61 -21.71 13.23
CA LEU A 523 26.66 -23.17 13.12
C LEU A 523 28.11 -23.64 13.05
N ASP A 524 28.47 -24.55 13.96
CA ASP A 524 29.79 -25.19 13.97
C ASP A 524 29.91 -26.18 12.80
N ASP A 525 31.16 -26.49 12.43
CA ASP A 525 31.43 -27.40 11.31
C ASP A 525 30.95 -28.85 11.56
N ASP A 526 30.64 -29.20 12.81
CA ASP A 526 30.06 -30.50 13.18
C ASP A 526 28.57 -30.64 12.79
N GLY A 527 27.89 -29.54 12.44
CA GLY A 527 26.48 -29.50 12.08
C GLY A 527 25.49 -29.81 13.21
N THR A 528 25.96 -30.08 14.43
CA THR A 528 25.15 -30.50 15.59
C THR A 528 25.24 -29.55 16.77
N SER A 529 26.22 -28.63 16.76
CA SER A 529 26.38 -27.58 17.74
C SER A 529 26.46 -26.18 17.09
N ALA A 530 26.15 -25.15 17.88
CA ALA A 530 26.25 -23.77 17.43
C ALA A 530 26.60 -22.80 18.58
N GLU A 531 27.46 -21.83 18.29
CA GLU A 531 27.83 -20.77 19.22
C GLU A 531 26.73 -19.70 19.29
N ALA A 532 26.16 -19.47 20.47
CA ALA A 532 25.14 -18.47 20.73
C ALA A 532 25.72 -17.19 21.33
N ALA A 533 25.28 -16.04 20.81
CA ALA A 533 25.77 -14.74 21.21
C ALA A 533 24.66 -13.69 21.33
N PHE A 534 24.75 -12.83 22.34
CA PHE A 534 23.71 -11.85 22.66
C PHE A 534 24.28 -10.48 22.96
N VAL A 535 23.53 -9.45 22.57
CA VAL A 535 23.77 -8.06 22.97
C VAL A 535 22.42 -7.43 23.29
N VAL A 536 22.30 -6.78 24.44
CA VAL A 536 21.08 -6.05 24.84
C VAL A 536 21.50 -4.67 25.30
N HIS A 537 20.86 -3.65 24.71
CA HIS A 537 21.07 -2.26 25.09
C HIS A 537 20.81 -2.06 26.58
N GLU A 538 21.63 -1.24 27.22
CA GLU A 538 21.63 -0.93 28.66
C GLU A 538 20.25 -0.51 29.12
N SER A 539 19.58 0.36 28.35
CA SER A 539 18.26 0.91 28.67
C SER A 539 17.13 -0.12 28.69
N THR A 540 17.33 -1.31 28.11
CA THR A 540 16.31 -2.37 28.06
C THR A 540 16.75 -3.67 28.75
N ARG A 541 17.89 -3.67 29.45
CA ARG A 541 18.38 -4.83 30.22
C ARG A 541 17.41 -5.27 31.30
N ARG A 542 17.57 -6.51 31.77
CA ARG A 542 16.78 -7.14 32.85
C ARG A 542 15.28 -7.32 32.56
N ASN A 543 14.83 -7.03 31.33
CA ASN A 543 13.45 -7.23 30.88
C ASN A 543 13.21 -8.56 30.15
N GLY A 544 14.18 -9.49 30.17
CA GLY A 544 14.03 -10.83 29.60
C GLY A 544 14.31 -10.96 28.10
N MET A 545 14.79 -9.91 27.43
CA MET A 545 15.10 -9.92 25.98
C MET A 545 16.10 -11.00 25.57
N ALA A 546 17.21 -11.17 26.30
CA ALA A 546 18.21 -12.18 25.98
C ALA A 546 17.66 -13.61 26.10
N GLY A 547 16.84 -13.88 27.13
CA GLY A 547 16.21 -15.19 27.29
C GLY A 547 15.11 -15.46 26.26
N PHE A 548 14.35 -14.43 25.86
CA PHE A 548 13.44 -14.51 24.72
C PHE A 548 14.20 -14.91 23.45
N LEU A 549 15.27 -14.19 23.12
CA LEU A 549 16.09 -14.47 21.93
C LEU A 549 16.72 -15.87 21.99
N LEU A 550 17.24 -16.30 23.14
CA LEU A 550 17.78 -17.65 23.33
C LEU A 550 16.71 -18.72 23.07
N GLY A 551 15.49 -18.53 23.57
CA GLY A 551 14.37 -19.43 23.31
C GLY A 551 13.99 -19.50 21.83
N GLU A 552 13.96 -18.36 21.14
CA GLU A 552 13.69 -18.33 19.70
C GLU A 552 14.80 -19.01 18.88
N LEU A 553 16.06 -18.74 19.19
CA LEU A 553 17.21 -19.42 18.57
C LEU A 553 17.13 -20.93 18.78
N ALA A 554 16.77 -21.38 19.98
CA ALA A 554 16.59 -22.80 20.28
C ALA A 554 15.44 -23.45 19.47
N VAL A 555 14.34 -22.73 19.22
CA VAL A 555 13.25 -23.24 18.36
C VAL A 555 13.69 -23.40 16.91
N VAL A 556 14.55 -22.50 16.41
CA VAL A 556 15.13 -22.65 15.07
C VAL A 556 16.14 -23.80 15.04
N ALA A 557 17.06 -23.84 16.02
CA ALA A 557 18.06 -24.88 16.18
C ALA A 557 17.42 -26.28 16.23
N LYS A 558 16.35 -26.45 17.02
CA LYS A 558 15.59 -27.70 17.12
C LYS A 558 15.02 -28.14 15.77
N ARG A 559 14.44 -27.21 15.00
CA ARG A 559 13.89 -27.49 13.67
C ARG A 559 14.96 -27.89 12.65
N ARG A 560 16.21 -27.50 12.88
CA ARG A 560 17.38 -27.82 12.05
C ARG A 560 18.18 -29.03 12.54
N GLY A 561 17.75 -29.69 13.61
CA GLY A 561 18.46 -30.84 14.17
C GLY A 561 19.72 -30.50 14.96
N ILE A 562 19.93 -29.23 15.32
CA ILE A 562 21.04 -28.82 16.19
C ILE A 562 20.72 -29.28 17.62
N GLU A 563 21.64 -29.99 18.25
CA GLU A 563 21.44 -30.60 19.57
C GLU A 563 21.89 -29.68 20.71
N THR A 564 22.95 -28.89 20.48
CA THR A 564 23.60 -28.10 21.51
C THR A 564 23.80 -26.65 21.08
N LEU A 565 23.40 -25.71 21.93
CA LEU A 565 23.85 -24.32 21.86
C LEU A 565 24.91 -24.10 22.92
N TRP A 566 26.05 -23.51 22.56
CA TRP A 566 27.10 -23.17 23.50
C TRP A 566 27.44 -21.69 23.45
N ALA A 567 28.07 -21.15 24.49
CA ALA A 567 28.51 -19.76 24.51
C ALA A 567 29.80 -19.61 25.32
N SER A 568 30.72 -18.79 24.81
CA SER A 568 31.89 -18.32 25.56
C SER A 568 31.53 -17.05 26.33
N VAL A 569 31.83 -17.00 27.63
CA VAL A 569 31.48 -15.88 28.50
C VAL A 569 32.65 -15.50 29.39
N LEU A 570 33.05 -14.23 29.31
CA LEU A 570 34.04 -13.65 30.22
C LEU A 570 33.66 -13.86 31.70
N PRO A 571 34.59 -14.22 32.59
CA PRO A 571 34.33 -14.50 34.00
C PRO A 571 33.59 -13.39 34.75
N THR A 572 33.79 -12.14 34.33
CA THR A 572 33.18 -10.94 34.90
C THR A 572 31.72 -10.74 34.47
N ASN A 573 31.23 -11.43 33.44
CA ASN A 573 29.86 -11.28 32.93
C ASN A 573 28.86 -12.18 33.69
N HIS A 574 28.66 -11.87 34.97
CA HIS A 574 27.78 -12.63 35.86
C HIS A 574 26.32 -12.70 35.37
N ALA A 575 25.85 -11.67 34.68
CA ALA A 575 24.48 -11.62 34.15
C ALA A 575 24.25 -12.67 33.06
N MET A 576 25.18 -12.83 32.11
CA MET A 576 25.09 -13.86 31.06
C MET A 576 25.32 -15.26 31.61
N ALA A 577 26.29 -15.44 32.52
CA ALA A 577 26.49 -16.71 33.20
C ALA A 577 25.21 -17.15 33.95
N GLY A 578 24.58 -16.23 34.69
CA GLY A 578 23.31 -16.47 35.37
C GLY A 578 22.17 -16.84 34.42
N LEU A 579 22.09 -16.18 33.25
CA LEU A 579 21.11 -16.54 32.22
C LEU A 579 21.30 -17.99 31.75
N PHE A 580 22.51 -18.38 31.37
CA PHE A 580 22.79 -19.72 30.85
C PHE A 580 22.63 -20.81 31.92
N LEU A 581 23.07 -20.58 33.16
CA LEU A 581 22.84 -21.50 34.27
C LEU A 581 21.34 -21.67 34.55
N SER A 582 20.55 -20.59 34.54
CA SER A 582 19.10 -20.66 34.68
C SER A 582 18.40 -21.38 33.52
N ALA A 583 19.05 -21.40 32.34
CA ALA A 583 18.63 -22.14 31.16
C ALA A 583 19.12 -23.60 31.15
N GLY A 584 19.77 -24.05 32.23
CA GLY A 584 20.22 -25.42 32.41
C GLY A 584 21.55 -25.74 31.75
N ALA A 585 22.39 -24.73 31.50
CA ALA A 585 23.72 -24.93 30.95
C ALA A 585 24.61 -25.77 31.88
N LYS A 586 25.43 -26.63 31.28
CA LYS A 586 26.59 -27.22 31.95
C LYS A 586 27.78 -26.32 31.68
N GLU A 587 28.40 -25.88 32.76
CA GLU A 587 29.62 -25.07 32.70
C GLU A 587 30.85 -25.98 32.65
N THR A 588 31.77 -25.66 31.76
CA THR A 588 33.11 -26.25 31.72
C THR A 588 34.12 -25.12 31.74
N SER A 589 35.05 -25.17 32.69
CA SER A 589 36.22 -24.29 32.76
C SER A 589 37.49 -25.11 32.54
N HIS A 590 38.34 -24.69 31.61
CA HIS A 590 39.66 -25.27 31.43
C HIS A 590 40.73 -24.39 32.09
N PRO A 591 41.70 -24.95 32.84
CA PRO A 591 42.78 -24.17 33.43
C PRO A 591 43.60 -23.47 32.33
N GLY A 592 43.61 -22.14 32.32
CA GLY A 592 44.35 -21.32 31.35
C GLY A 592 43.49 -20.65 30.25
N GLU A 593 42.20 -20.95 30.17
CA GLU A 593 41.27 -20.21 29.29
C GLU A 593 40.74 -18.94 29.98
N GLU A 594 40.72 -17.82 29.26
CA GLU A 594 40.22 -16.53 29.77
C GLU A 594 38.69 -16.50 29.90
N ASP A 595 37.97 -17.43 29.28
CA ASP A 595 36.51 -17.50 29.21
C ASP A 595 35.92 -18.76 29.87
N ARG A 596 34.64 -18.68 30.28
CA ARG A 596 33.84 -19.82 30.77
C ARG A 596 32.94 -20.32 29.65
N ILE A 597 32.95 -21.62 29.36
CA ILE A 597 32.13 -22.23 28.32
C ILE A 597 30.85 -22.81 28.93
N PHE A 598 29.71 -22.42 28.38
CA PHE A 598 28.39 -22.90 28.78
C PHE A 598 27.77 -23.72 27.64
N ARG A 599 27.40 -24.98 27.90
CA ARG A 599 26.72 -25.86 26.92
C ARG A 599 25.29 -26.13 27.33
N MET A 600 24.33 -25.89 26.44
CA MET A 600 22.89 -26.01 26.67
C MET A 600 22.24 -26.97 25.67
N LYS A 601 21.42 -27.89 26.16
CA LYS A 601 20.64 -28.79 25.29
C LYS A 601 19.49 -28.02 24.63
N VAL A 602 19.45 -28.01 23.31
CA VAL A 602 18.43 -27.31 22.51
C VAL A 602 17.02 -27.78 22.84
N GLU A 603 16.83 -29.09 23.02
CA GLU A 603 15.52 -29.65 23.30
C GLU A 603 14.93 -29.14 24.62
N ARG A 604 15.77 -28.99 25.65
CA ARG A 604 15.38 -28.41 26.94
C ARG A 604 15.02 -26.94 26.80
N LEU A 605 15.86 -26.15 26.11
CA LEU A 605 15.61 -24.73 25.87
C LEU A 605 14.27 -24.50 25.15
N ALA A 606 13.98 -25.29 24.11
CA ALA A 606 12.74 -25.20 23.36
C ALA A 606 11.51 -25.58 24.20
N LYS A 607 11.64 -26.59 25.08
CA LYS A 607 10.58 -27.01 26.01
C LYS A 607 10.30 -25.95 27.08
N ASP A 608 11.35 -25.40 27.68
CA ASP A 608 11.26 -24.46 28.80
C ASP A 608 10.87 -23.04 28.35
N ARG A 609 10.92 -22.75 27.04
CA ARG A 609 10.57 -21.45 26.43
C ARG A 609 9.22 -20.92 26.92
N LYS A 610 8.15 -21.73 26.88
CA LYS A 610 6.80 -21.27 27.24
C LYS A 610 6.75 -20.80 28.70
N ALA A 611 7.29 -21.60 29.61
CA ALA A 611 7.37 -21.27 31.04
C ALA A 611 8.23 -20.02 31.30
N TYR A 612 9.30 -19.82 30.52
CA TYR A 612 10.11 -18.59 30.60
C TYR A 612 9.30 -17.34 30.25
N LEU A 613 8.55 -17.39 29.13
CA LEU A 613 7.74 -16.27 28.66
C LEU A 613 6.65 -15.90 29.66
N GLU A 614 5.95 -16.90 30.21
CA GLU A 614 4.93 -16.72 31.25
C GLU A 614 5.51 -16.09 32.51
N ARG A 615 6.63 -16.63 33.02
CA ARG A 615 7.32 -16.11 34.21
C ARG A 615 7.84 -14.68 34.05
N LYS A 616 8.13 -14.26 32.82
CA LYS A 616 8.63 -12.91 32.52
C LYS A 616 7.55 -11.97 32.00
N HIS A 617 6.28 -12.41 31.97
CA HIS A 617 5.15 -11.65 31.43
C HIS A 617 5.38 -11.19 29.97
N ILE A 618 6.04 -12.02 29.18
CA ILE A 618 6.32 -11.77 27.76
C ILE A 618 5.28 -12.50 26.92
N HIS A 619 4.58 -11.81 26.03
CA HIS A 619 3.59 -12.42 25.15
C HIS A 619 3.65 -11.86 23.74
N ARG A 620 3.31 -12.71 22.76
CA ARG A 620 3.14 -12.27 21.37
C ARG A 620 1.84 -11.48 21.27
N ILE A 621 1.85 -10.42 20.48
CA ILE A 621 0.66 -9.63 20.16
C ILE A 621 0.13 -10.17 18.83
N ASP A 622 -0.90 -11.01 18.91
CA ASP A 622 -1.61 -11.49 17.73
C ASP A 622 -2.46 -10.34 17.17
N ARG A 623 -2.23 -9.94 15.91
CA ARG A 623 -3.12 -9.07 15.13
C ARG A 623 -3.61 -9.85 13.92
#